data_AF-A0A286R558-F1
#
_entry.id   AF-A0A286R558-F1
#
_cell.length_a   1.000
_cell.length_b   1.000
_cell.length_c   1.000
_cell.angle_alpha   90.00
_cell.angle_beta   90.00
_cell.angle_gamma   90.00
#
_symmetry.space_group_name_H-M   'P 1'
#
loop_
_entity.id
_entity.type
_entity.pdbx_description
1 polymer ?
#
loop_
_entity_poly.entity_id
_entity_poly.type
_entity_poly.pdbx_seq_one_letter_code
_entity_poly.pdbx_strand_id
1 'polypeptide(L)'
;TGVERQAALDSGALVIAEREGRVVYTDTDKILFSGDGETLSIPLVMYKRSNKNTCMHQKPQVQRGKCIKKGQILADGAATVEGELALGKNVLVAYMPWEGYNSEDAVLISERLVYEDIYTSFHIKKYEIQTHVTSQGPEKVTNEIPHLEAHFIRNLDKNG
;
A
#
# COMPACT_ATOMS: atom_id res chain seq x y z
N THR A 1 -23.40 2.24 6.02
CA THR A 1 -24.25 1.27 6.75
C THR A 1 -23.89 1.19 8.23
N GLY A 2 -22.87 1.92 8.69
CA GLY A 2 -22.45 2.01 10.09
C GLY A 2 -21.51 0.89 10.52
N VAL A 3 -21.22 -0.08 9.64
CA VAL A 3 -20.35 -1.23 9.91
C VAL A 3 -18.92 -1.00 9.44
N GLU A 4 -18.66 0.06 8.68
CA GLU A 4 -17.39 0.36 8.04
C GLU A 4 -16.25 0.50 9.05
N ARG A 5 -16.51 1.19 10.16
CA ARG A 5 -15.56 1.38 11.25
C ARG A 5 -15.23 0.09 11.98
N GLN A 6 -16.25 -0.70 12.31
CA GLN A 6 -16.07 -1.99 12.99
C GLN A 6 -15.31 -2.98 12.09
N ALA A 7 -15.69 -3.05 10.80
CA ALA A 7 -15.02 -3.89 9.82
C ALA A 7 -13.54 -3.51 9.64
N ALA A 8 -13.22 -2.21 9.59
CA ALA A 8 -11.83 -1.76 9.49
C ALA A 8 -11.01 -2.11 10.74
N LEU A 9 -11.58 -1.95 11.94
CA LEU A 9 -10.93 -2.33 13.20
C LEU A 9 -10.68 -3.84 13.29
N ASP A 10 -11.71 -4.65 13.03
CA ASP A 10 -11.62 -6.11 13.15
C ASP A 10 -10.77 -6.75 12.05
N SER A 11 -10.54 -6.03 10.93
CA SER A 11 -9.65 -6.50 9.86
C SER A 11 -8.17 -6.56 10.26
N GLY A 12 -7.78 -5.83 11.31
CA GLY A 12 -6.37 -5.68 11.71
C GLY A 12 -5.51 -4.84 10.75
N ALA A 13 -6.10 -4.14 9.79
CA ALA A 13 -5.38 -3.27 8.86
C ALA A 13 -4.90 -1.96 9.52
N LEU A 14 -5.67 -1.47 10.49
CA LEU A 14 -5.40 -0.23 11.23
C LEU A 14 -4.36 -0.43 12.32
N VAL A 15 -3.61 0.62 12.64
CA VAL A 15 -2.77 0.67 13.84
C VAL A 15 -3.52 1.43 14.92
N ILE A 16 -3.75 0.79 16.06
CA ILE A 16 -4.48 1.36 17.19
C ILE A 16 -3.56 1.52 18.41
N ALA A 17 -3.89 2.49 19.27
CA ALA A 17 -3.19 2.69 20.53
C ALA A 17 -3.66 1.66 21.57
N GLU A 18 -2.78 0.76 22.00
CA GLU A 18 -3.11 -0.24 23.03
C GLU A 18 -3.30 0.37 24.43
N ARG A 19 -2.72 1.55 24.65
CA ARG A 19 -2.75 2.30 25.89
C ARG A 19 -2.91 3.80 25.63
N GLU A 20 -3.28 4.56 26.64
CA GLU A 20 -3.31 6.02 26.54
C GLU A 20 -1.89 6.60 26.60
N GLY A 21 -1.71 7.77 26.00
CA GLY A 21 -0.39 8.38 25.90
C GLY A 21 -0.34 9.55 24.94
N ARG A 22 0.88 9.92 24.55
CA ARG A 22 1.16 11.07 23.70
C ARG A 22 2.09 10.67 22.56
N VAL A 23 1.79 11.18 21.37
CA VAL A 23 2.66 11.02 20.21
C VAL A 23 3.89 11.90 20.37
N VAL A 24 5.07 11.29 20.47
CA VAL A 24 6.36 11.99 20.62
C VAL A 24 6.90 12.44 19.27
N TYR A 25 6.75 11.58 18.27
CA TYR A 25 7.24 11.79 16.91
C TYR A 25 6.49 10.87 15.94
N THR A 26 6.39 11.29 14.69
CA THR A 26 5.75 10.54 13.60
C THR A 26 6.60 10.63 12.37
N ASP A 27 6.88 9.47 11.78
CA ASP A 27 7.51 9.34 10.48
C ASP A 27 6.59 8.55 9.54
N THR A 28 7.02 8.40 8.30
CA THR A 28 6.40 7.53 7.31
C THR A 28 6.50 6.05 7.72
N ASP A 29 7.61 5.61 8.31
CA ASP A 29 7.87 4.20 8.61
C ASP A 29 7.61 3.81 10.08
N LYS A 30 7.39 4.78 10.99
CA LYS A 30 7.14 4.51 12.41
C LYS A 30 6.47 5.66 13.15
N ILE A 31 5.85 5.32 14.28
CA ILE A 31 5.28 6.28 15.25
C ILE A 31 5.98 6.06 16.60
N LEU A 32 6.53 7.13 17.19
CA LEU A 32 7.01 7.09 18.57
C LEU A 32 5.89 7.55 19.50
N PHE A 33 5.46 6.64 20.36
CA PHE A 33 4.33 6.82 21.25
C PHE A 33 4.77 6.66 22.70
N SER A 34 4.54 7.67 23.54
CA SER A 34 4.87 7.58 24.97
C SER A 34 3.62 7.40 25.81
N GLY A 35 3.60 6.36 26.63
CA GLY A 35 2.52 6.03 27.56
C GLY A 35 3.10 5.37 28.80
N ASP A 36 2.51 5.61 29.97
CA ASP A 36 2.92 5.02 31.25
C ASP A 36 4.41 5.23 31.63
N GLY A 37 5.03 6.32 31.17
CA GLY A 37 6.44 6.63 31.44
C GLY A 37 7.44 5.97 30.49
N GLU A 38 6.99 5.11 29.57
CA GLU A 38 7.83 4.50 28.54
C GLU A 38 7.57 5.14 27.16
N THR A 39 8.53 5.00 26.25
CA THR A 39 8.37 5.39 24.84
C THR A 39 8.49 4.15 23.95
N LEU A 40 7.42 3.86 23.24
CA LEU A 40 7.28 2.73 22.32
C LEU A 40 7.50 3.20 20.88
N SER A 41 8.27 2.44 20.12
CA SER A 41 8.43 2.65 18.67
C SER A 41 7.53 1.66 17.94
N ILE A 42 6.50 2.17 17.27
CA ILE A 42 5.52 1.37 16.52
C ILE A 42 5.90 1.43 15.04
N PRO A 43 6.46 0.37 14.44
CA PRO A 43 6.78 0.35 13.02
C PRO A 43 5.49 0.27 12.19
N LEU A 44 5.47 0.99 11.07
CA LEU A 44 4.40 0.99 10.10
C LEU A 44 4.76 0.12 8.90
N VAL A 45 3.76 -0.55 8.34
CA VAL A 45 3.94 -1.34 7.12
C VAL A 45 4.07 -0.42 5.93
N MET A 46 5.21 -0.46 5.24
CA MET A 46 5.49 0.39 4.06
C MET A 46 5.65 -0.47 2.80
N TYR A 47 4.84 -0.19 1.77
CA TYR A 47 4.92 -0.80 0.44
C TYR A 47 5.06 -2.33 0.45
N LYS A 48 4.35 -3.00 1.37
CA LYS A 48 4.42 -4.45 1.52
C LYS A 48 3.49 -5.13 0.52
N ARG A 49 4.01 -6.14 -0.17
CA ARG A 49 3.20 -6.98 -1.06
C ARG A 49 2.23 -7.86 -0.27
N SER A 50 0.98 -7.89 -0.69
CA SER A 50 -0.02 -8.88 -0.25
C SER A 50 0.03 -10.17 -1.07
N ASN A 51 -0.66 -11.22 -0.61
CA ASN A 51 -0.77 -12.49 -1.35
C ASN A 51 -1.40 -12.33 -2.74
N LYS A 52 -2.26 -11.31 -2.94
CA LYS A 52 -2.89 -10.99 -4.23
C LYS A 52 -2.18 -9.86 -4.98
N ASN A 53 -0.90 -9.61 -4.68
CA ASN A 53 -0.06 -8.61 -5.34
C ASN A 53 -0.55 -7.16 -5.16
N THR A 54 -1.41 -6.87 -4.19
CA THR A 54 -1.80 -5.49 -3.84
C THR A 54 -0.78 -4.89 -2.86
N CYS A 55 -0.76 -3.56 -2.79
CA CYS A 55 0.09 -2.83 -1.85
C CYS A 55 -0.58 -2.67 -0.49
N MET A 56 0.06 -3.20 0.55
CA MET A 56 -0.24 -2.92 1.96
C MET A 56 0.69 -1.79 2.42
N HIS A 57 0.09 -0.66 2.77
CA HIS A 57 0.81 0.52 3.21
C HIS A 57 0.00 1.21 4.30
N GLN A 58 0.62 1.48 5.44
CA GLN A 58 0.02 2.17 6.57
C GLN A 58 0.47 3.62 6.60
N LYS A 59 -0.48 4.54 6.85
CA LYS A 59 -0.24 5.98 6.88
C LYS A 59 -0.58 6.53 8.26
N PRO A 60 0.35 7.21 8.96
CA PRO A 60 0.04 7.87 10.23
C PRO A 60 -1.13 8.85 10.08
N GLN A 61 -2.08 8.81 11.01
CA GLN A 61 -3.22 9.74 11.10
C GLN A 61 -3.11 10.71 12.28
N VAL A 62 -2.00 10.63 13.01
CA VAL A 62 -1.75 11.43 14.21
C VAL A 62 -0.58 12.37 13.99
N GLN A 63 -0.61 13.50 14.69
CA GLN A 63 0.46 14.48 14.66
C GLN A 63 1.23 14.46 15.97
N ARG A 64 2.48 14.91 15.91
CA ARG A 64 3.34 15.09 17.08
C ARG A 64 2.65 15.92 18.16
N GLY A 65 2.77 15.48 19.40
CA GLY A 65 2.26 16.16 20.58
C GLY A 65 0.79 15.88 20.91
N LYS A 66 0.05 15.15 20.07
CA LYS A 66 -1.36 14.78 20.31
C LYS A 66 -1.47 13.72 21.41
N CYS A 67 -2.40 13.94 22.35
CA CYS A 67 -2.79 12.93 23.34
C CYS A 67 -3.78 11.95 22.71
N ILE A 68 -3.55 10.66 22.90
CA ILE A 68 -4.29 9.56 22.30
C ILE A 68 -4.84 8.69 23.42
N LYS A 69 -6.11 8.32 23.32
CA LYS A 69 -6.74 7.38 24.24
C LYS A 69 -6.52 5.95 23.79
N LYS A 70 -6.60 5.01 24.73
CA LYS A 70 -6.66 3.59 24.39
C LYS A 70 -7.76 3.31 23.36
N GLY A 71 -7.44 2.51 22.34
CA GLY A 71 -8.31 2.12 21.24
C GLY A 71 -8.43 3.14 20.11
N GLN A 72 -7.81 4.32 20.22
CA GLN A 72 -7.82 5.32 19.16
C GLN A 72 -6.82 4.95 18.05
N ILE A 73 -7.16 5.30 16.81
CA ILE A 73 -6.36 5.00 15.63
C ILE A 73 -5.13 5.90 15.57
N LEU A 74 -3.98 5.27 15.32
CA LEU A 74 -2.67 5.90 15.13
C LEU A 74 -2.31 5.99 13.63
N ALA A 75 -2.66 4.97 12.86
CA ALA A 75 -2.42 4.93 11.42
C ALA A 75 -3.53 4.17 10.69
N ASP A 76 -3.90 4.65 9.51
CA ASP A 76 -4.76 3.93 8.57
C ASP A 76 -3.95 2.89 7.81
N GLY A 77 -4.61 1.83 7.36
CA GLY A 77 -4.04 0.81 6.49
C GLY A 77 -4.47 0.96 5.03
N ALA A 78 -4.29 -0.13 4.28
CA ALA A 78 -4.80 -0.22 2.92
C ALA A 78 -6.33 -0.25 2.92
N ALA A 79 -6.95 0.53 2.03
CA ALA A 79 -8.40 0.65 1.88
C ALA A 79 -9.14 1.10 3.16
N THR A 80 -8.52 1.99 3.94
CA THR A 80 -9.16 2.65 5.08
C THR A 80 -8.89 4.15 5.07
N VAL A 81 -9.85 4.95 5.53
CA VAL A 81 -9.72 6.40 5.72
C VAL A 81 -10.35 6.76 7.07
N GLU A 82 -9.57 7.40 7.94
CA GLU A 82 -10.00 7.85 9.27
C GLU A 82 -10.58 6.70 10.13
N GLY A 83 -10.05 5.49 9.96
CA GLY A 83 -10.52 4.30 10.66
C GLY A 83 -11.75 3.63 10.10
N GLU A 84 -12.27 4.08 8.96
CA GLU A 84 -13.39 3.46 8.28
C GLU A 84 -12.94 2.75 7.01
N LEU A 85 -13.65 1.67 6.66
CA LEU A 85 -13.41 0.93 5.43
C LEU A 85 -13.73 1.80 4.20
N ALA A 86 -12.76 1.95 3.31
CA ALA A 86 -12.83 2.78 2.11
C ALA A 86 -12.31 2.00 0.88
N LEU A 87 -13.17 1.16 0.30
CA LEU A 87 -12.82 0.26 -0.82
C LEU A 87 -12.79 0.96 -2.20
N GLY A 88 -13.28 2.19 -2.29
CA GLY A 88 -13.44 2.91 -3.54
C GLY A 88 -13.47 4.42 -3.36
N LYS A 89 -14.12 5.12 -4.29
CA LYS A 89 -14.21 6.58 -4.30
C LYS A 89 -15.64 7.01 -4.58
N ASN A 90 -16.05 8.07 -3.91
CA ASN A 90 -17.29 8.76 -4.23
C ASN A 90 -17.08 9.56 -5.51
N VAL A 91 -17.94 9.34 -6.50
CA VAL A 91 -17.91 10.03 -7.81
C VAL A 91 -19.31 10.51 -8.17
N LEU A 92 -19.39 11.56 -8.97
CA LEU A 92 -20.66 12.01 -9.54
C LEU A 92 -21.08 11.06 -10.66
N VAL A 93 -22.32 10.56 -10.58
CA VAL A 93 -22.87 9.62 -11.55
C VAL A 93 -24.08 10.25 -12.23
N ALA A 94 -24.14 10.15 -13.55
CA ALA A 94 -25.31 10.50 -14.35
C ALA A 94 -25.93 9.23 -14.94
N TYR A 95 -27.24 9.05 -14.72
CA TYR A 95 -28.00 7.92 -15.27
C TYR A 95 -28.74 8.36 -16.52
N MET A 96 -28.08 8.26 -17.68
CA MET A 96 -28.67 8.56 -18.98
C MET A 96 -28.00 7.75 -20.09
N PRO A 97 -28.70 7.38 -21.17
CA PRO A 97 -28.07 6.87 -22.38
C PRO A 97 -27.10 7.90 -22.97
N TRP A 98 -25.93 7.48 -23.43
CA TRP A 98 -24.94 8.37 -24.03
C TRP A 98 -24.39 7.78 -25.33
N GLU A 99 -24.98 8.18 -26.45
CA GLU A 99 -24.52 7.86 -27.82
C GLU A 99 -24.16 6.37 -28.06
N GLY A 100 -24.78 5.45 -27.32
CA GLY A 100 -24.49 4.01 -27.38
C GLY A 100 -23.22 3.54 -26.65
N TYR A 101 -22.40 4.45 -26.10
CA TYR A 101 -21.18 4.08 -25.36
C TYR A 101 -21.45 3.35 -24.03
N ASN A 102 -22.64 3.53 -23.46
CA ASN A 102 -23.11 2.79 -22.29
C ASN A 102 -24.21 1.79 -22.64
N SER A 103 -24.15 1.19 -23.84
CA SER A 103 -25.02 0.08 -24.21
C SER A 103 -24.73 -1.14 -23.33
N GLU A 104 -25.79 -1.91 -23.01
CA GLU A 104 -25.72 -3.08 -22.13
C GLU A 104 -25.11 -2.74 -20.76
N ASP A 105 -23.96 -3.32 -20.43
CA ASP A 105 -23.27 -3.16 -19.14
C ASP A 105 -22.04 -2.24 -19.22
N ALA A 106 -21.84 -1.55 -20.34
CA ALA A 106 -20.71 -0.65 -20.52
C ALA A 106 -20.84 0.62 -19.66
N VAL A 107 -19.73 1.03 -19.04
CA VAL A 107 -19.65 2.24 -18.21
C VAL A 107 -18.76 3.26 -18.90
N LEU A 108 -19.31 4.44 -19.18
CA LEU A 108 -18.55 5.59 -19.64
C LEU A 108 -17.95 6.32 -18.43
N ILE A 109 -16.65 6.60 -18.48
CA ILE A 109 -15.93 7.32 -17.42
C ILE A 109 -15.37 8.64 -17.94
N SER A 110 -15.31 9.63 -17.07
CA SER A 110 -14.62 10.89 -17.37
C SER A 110 -13.10 10.69 -17.32
N GLU A 111 -12.38 11.26 -18.28
CA GLU A 111 -10.90 11.27 -18.28
C GLU A 111 -10.31 11.91 -17.01
N ARG A 112 -11.08 12.76 -16.31
CA ARG A 112 -10.70 13.31 -15.00
C ARG A 112 -10.31 12.22 -14.01
N LEU A 113 -10.96 11.05 -14.06
CA LEU A 113 -10.67 9.94 -13.16
C LEU A 113 -9.24 9.39 -13.35
N VAL A 114 -8.68 9.55 -14.56
CA VAL A 114 -7.30 9.19 -14.89
C VAL A 114 -6.34 10.32 -14.52
N TYR A 115 -6.64 11.57 -14.92
CA TYR A 115 -5.75 12.71 -14.66
C TYR A 115 -5.57 13.05 -13.18
N GLU A 116 -6.56 12.74 -12.35
CA GLU A 116 -6.51 12.99 -10.90
C GLU A 116 -6.18 11.72 -10.07
N ASP A 117 -5.74 10.64 -10.71
CA ASP A 117 -5.36 9.38 -10.04
C ASP A 117 -6.44 8.80 -9.09
N ILE A 118 -7.73 8.99 -9.41
CA ILE A 118 -8.84 8.65 -8.51
C ILE A 118 -8.95 7.13 -8.31
N TYR A 119 -8.83 6.37 -9.40
CA TYR A 119 -8.88 4.90 -9.41
C TYR A 119 -7.51 4.26 -9.64
N THR A 120 -6.42 5.00 -9.42
CA THR A 120 -5.05 4.49 -9.55
C THR A 120 -4.69 3.59 -8.36
N SER A 121 -4.07 2.45 -8.63
CA SER A 121 -3.65 1.46 -7.62
C SER A 121 -2.21 0.98 -7.82
N PHE A 122 -1.57 0.55 -6.73
CA PHE A 122 -0.24 -0.05 -6.77
C PHE A 122 -0.31 -1.58 -6.72
N HIS A 123 0.38 -2.22 -7.65
CA HIS A 123 0.53 -3.67 -7.73
C HIS A 123 2.00 -4.07 -7.63
N ILE A 124 2.32 -4.96 -6.68
CA ILE A 124 3.69 -5.41 -6.42
C ILE A 124 3.80 -6.89 -6.80
N LYS A 125 4.62 -7.19 -7.82
CA LYS A 125 4.92 -8.56 -8.26
C LYS A 125 6.31 -8.97 -7.80
N LYS A 126 6.45 -10.20 -7.32
CA LYS A 126 7.73 -10.80 -6.97
C LYS A 126 8.12 -11.78 -8.07
N TYR A 127 9.28 -11.54 -8.67
CA TYR A 127 9.92 -12.48 -9.59
C TYR A 127 11.08 -13.13 -8.85
N GLU A 128 11.14 -14.45 -8.87
CA GLU A 128 12.21 -15.22 -8.23
C GLU A 128 12.88 -16.09 -9.29
N ILE A 129 14.21 -16.11 -9.26
CA ILE A 129 15.04 -17.00 -10.05
C ILE A 129 16.02 -17.68 -9.08
N GLN A 130 16.27 -18.96 -9.31
CA GLN A 130 17.23 -19.75 -8.55
C GLN A 130 18.28 -20.28 -9.52
N THR A 131 19.54 -20.31 -9.08
CA THR A 131 20.61 -20.95 -9.83
C THR A 131 20.81 -22.37 -9.33
N HIS A 132 21.08 -23.27 -10.26
CA HIS A 132 21.30 -24.68 -9.95
C HIS A 132 22.69 -25.15 -10.37
N VAL A 133 23.19 -26.18 -9.69
CA VAL A 133 24.40 -26.89 -10.11
C VAL A 133 23.98 -27.95 -11.11
N THR A 134 24.43 -27.81 -12.36
CA THR A 134 24.17 -28.78 -13.43
C THR A 134 25.40 -29.67 -13.64
N SER A 135 25.22 -30.76 -14.40
CA SER A 135 26.34 -31.61 -14.82
C SER A 135 27.37 -30.90 -15.71
N GLN A 136 26.97 -29.81 -16.36
CA GLN A 136 27.83 -28.97 -17.21
C GLN A 136 28.49 -27.81 -16.43
N GLY A 137 28.21 -27.70 -15.13
CA GLY A 137 28.73 -26.67 -14.25
C GLY A 137 27.64 -25.89 -13.51
N PRO A 138 28.02 -25.08 -12.52
CA PRO A 138 27.09 -24.23 -11.79
C PRO A 138 26.61 -23.05 -12.63
N GLU A 139 25.30 -22.80 -12.61
CA GLU A 139 24.72 -21.57 -13.12
C GLU A 139 25.20 -20.35 -12.31
N LYS A 140 25.39 -19.22 -12.98
CA LYS A 140 25.88 -17.98 -12.38
C LYS A 140 24.98 -16.82 -12.76
N VAL A 141 24.64 -15.98 -11.77
CA VAL A 141 24.05 -14.65 -12.02
C VAL A 141 25.21 -13.72 -12.37
N THR A 142 25.14 -13.09 -13.55
CA THR A 142 26.16 -12.19 -14.07
C THR A 142 25.53 -11.22 -15.08
N ASN A 143 26.14 -10.03 -15.22
CA ASN A 143 25.81 -9.08 -16.27
C ASN A 143 26.55 -9.35 -17.60
N GLU A 144 27.47 -10.32 -17.62
CA GLU A 144 28.19 -10.78 -18.81
C GLU A 144 27.34 -11.74 -19.65
N ILE A 145 26.33 -11.21 -20.33
CA ILE A 145 25.40 -12.02 -21.13
C ILE A 145 25.93 -12.13 -22.57
N PRO A 146 26.21 -13.36 -23.07
CA PRO A 146 26.75 -13.54 -24.42
C PRO A 146 25.72 -13.12 -25.47
N HIS A 147 26.21 -12.52 -26.57
CA HIS A 147 25.40 -12.06 -27.70
C HIS A 147 24.35 -10.98 -27.35
N LEU A 148 24.49 -10.30 -26.22
CA LEU A 148 23.59 -9.21 -25.82
C LEU A 148 24.29 -7.85 -25.92
N GLU A 149 23.60 -6.87 -26.52
CA GLU A 149 24.13 -5.51 -26.62
C GLU A 149 24.07 -4.75 -25.29
N ALA A 150 25.03 -3.83 -25.09
CA ALA A 150 25.17 -3.04 -23.86
C ALA A 150 23.89 -2.26 -23.47
N HIS A 151 23.06 -1.88 -24.46
CA HIS A 151 21.86 -1.11 -24.21
C HIS A 151 20.77 -1.91 -23.47
N PHE A 152 20.77 -3.24 -23.55
CA PHE A 152 19.81 -4.11 -22.85
C PHE A 152 20.21 -4.35 -21.38
N ILE A 153 21.51 -4.33 -21.09
CA ILE A 153 22.05 -4.52 -19.72
C ILE A 153 22.21 -3.22 -18.94
N ARG A 154 21.80 -2.08 -19.49
CA ARG A 154 21.98 -0.74 -18.89
C ARG A 154 21.35 -0.57 -17.50
N ASN A 155 20.37 -1.40 -17.16
CA ASN A 155 19.65 -1.38 -15.89
C ASN A 155 20.11 -2.48 -14.91
N LEU A 156 21.07 -3.33 -15.31
CA LEU A 156 21.65 -4.35 -14.44
C LEU A 156 22.78 -3.75 -13.61
N ASP A 157 22.97 -4.29 -12.41
CA ASP A 157 24.10 -3.88 -11.59
C ASP A 157 25.35 -4.70 -11.92
N LYS A 158 26.40 -4.56 -11.12
CA LYS A 158 27.68 -5.28 -11.32
C LYS A 158 27.56 -6.81 -11.18
N ASN A 159 26.49 -7.31 -10.57
CA ASN A 159 26.26 -8.72 -10.32
C ASN A 159 25.24 -9.34 -11.29
N GLY A 160 24.58 -8.54 -12.14
CA GLY A 160 23.45 -8.96 -12.98
C GLY A 160 22.15 -8.35 -12.49
#